data_AF-A0A4Y8WNE2-F1
#
_entry.id   AF-A0A4Y8WNE2-F1
#
_cell.length_a   1.000
_cell.length_b   1.000
_cell.length_c   1.000
_cell.angle_alpha   90.00
_cell.angle_beta   90.00
_cell.angle_gamma   90.00
#
_symmetry.space_group_name_H-M   'P 1'
#
loop_
_entity.id
_entity.type
_entity.pdbx_description
1 polymer ?
#
loop_
_entity_poly.entity_id
_entity_poly.type
_entity_poly.pdbx_seq_one_letter_code
_entity_poly.pdbx_strand_id
1 'polypeptide(L)'
;GRTKLQEALAINEPLSQAYYLKEDFREIYNQPTINEAEEKLNNWVSMALETASKPLMSLANTINAAKKEILAWYYGRLSTAKVEG
;
A
#
# COMPACT_ATOMS: atom_id res chain seq x y z
N GLY A 1 -18.82 28.86 13.79
CA GLY A 1 -19.59 27.61 13.67
C GLY A 1 -18.67 26.44 13.92
N ARG A 2 -18.76 25.79 15.09
CA ARG A 2 -17.88 24.69 15.51
C ARG A 2 -18.32 23.32 14.98
N THR A 3 -19.50 23.24 14.38
CA THR A 3 -20.15 21.98 13.96
C THR A 3 -19.58 21.39 12.66
N LYS A 4 -19.15 22.21 11.69
CA LYS A 4 -18.61 21.69 10.41
C LYS A 4 -17.24 21.02 10.53
N LEU A 5 -16.42 21.41 11.51
CA LEU A 5 -15.07 20.85 11.70
C LEU A 5 -15.12 19.43 12.28
N GLN A 6 -16.09 19.14 13.15
CA GLN A 6 -16.23 17.81 13.73
C GLN A 6 -16.83 16.80 12.73
N GLU A 7 -17.75 17.24 11.86
CA GLU A 7 -18.25 16.41 10.75
C GLU A 7 -17.17 16.16 9.68
N ALA A 8 -16.34 17.16 9.37
CA ALA A 8 -15.19 16.99 8.49
C ALA A 8 -14.13 16.05 9.08
N LEU A 9 -13.94 16.03 10.41
CA LEU A 9 -13.05 15.07 11.06
C LEU A 9 -13.58 13.63 10.98
N ALA A 10 -14.89 13.42 11.16
CA ALA A 10 -15.52 12.11 11.03
C ALA A 10 -15.47 11.57 9.58
N ILE A 11 -15.51 12.46 8.59
CA ILE A 11 -15.30 12.11 7.17
C ILE A 11 -13.80 11.94 6.86
N ASN A 12 -12.91 12.61 7.58
CA ASN A 12 -11.46 12.47 7.45
C ASN A 12 -10.89 11.22 8.11
N GLU A 13 -11.58 10.52 9.00
CA GLU A 13 -11.05 9.29 9.58
C GLU A 13 -10.79 8.19 8.53
N PRO A 14 -11.76 7.86 7.63
CA PRO A 14 -11.49 6.97 6.50
C PRO A 14 -10.64 7.63 5.40
N LEU A 15 -10.72 8.95 5.21
CA LEU A 15 -9.93 9.64 4.17
C LEU A 15 -8.45 9.70 4.53
N SER A 16 -8.13 9.95 5.79
CA SER A 16 -6.77 10.00 6.34
C SER A 16 -6.14 8.61 6.30
N GLN A 17 -6.89 7.56 6.69
CA GLN A 17 -6.43 6.17 6.53
C GLN A 17 -6.16 5.81 5.07
N ALA A 18 -7.08 6.15 4.15
CA ALA A 18 -6.86 5.92 2.73
C ALA A 18 -5.65 6.70 2.18
N TYR A 19 -5.39 7.90 2.70
CA TYR A 19 -4.25 8.71 2.31
C TYR A 19 -2.93 8.07 2.78
N TYR A 20 -2.82 7.73 4.06
CA TYR A 20 -1.65 7.04 4.61
C TYR A 20 -1.38 5.72 3.90
N LEU A 21 -2.42 4.92 3.65
CA LEU A 21 -2.28 3.64 2.97
C LEU A 21 -1.81 3.78 1.52
N LYS A 22 -2.23 4.84 0.82
CA LYS A 22 -1.75 5.14 -0.53
C LYS A 22 -0.28 5.56 -0.52
N GLU A 23 0.14 6.34 0.46
CA GLU A 23 1.54 6.74 0.63
C GLU A 23 2.41 5.53 0.98
N ASP A 24 1.98 4.69 1.91
CA ASP A 24 2.66 3.45 2.30
C ASP A 24 2.76 2.46 1.12
N PHE A 25 1.72 2.37 0.29
CA PHE A 25 1.76 1.56 -0.93
C PHE A 25 2.79 2.09 -1.94
N ARG A 26 2.99 3.42 -2.01
CA ARG A 26 4.04 4.01 -2.87
C ARG A 26 5.44 3.64 -2.37
N GLU A 27 5.61 3.54 -1.05
CA GLU A 27 6.88 3.14 -0.44
C GLU A 27 7.29 1.71 -0.81
N ILE A 28 6.34 0.84 -1.18
CA ILE A 28 6.62 -0.51 -1.69
C ILE A 28 7.43 -0.44 -2.98
N TYR A 29 7.22 0.56 -3.84
CA TYR A 29 7.96 0.76 -5.10
C TYR A 29 9.30 1.48 -4.93
N ASN A 30 9.53 2.07 -3.76
CA ASN A 30 10.79 2.73 -3.41
C ASN A 30 11.81 1.77 -2.81
N GLN A 31 11.47 0.50 -2.57
CA GLN A 31 12.41 -0.47 -2.01
C GLN A 31 13.50 -0.83 -3.02
N PRO A 32 14.76 -1.03 -2.56
CA PRO A 32 15.89 -1.25 -3.47
C PRO A 32 15.93 -2.68 -4.01
N THR A 33 15.29 -3.64 -3.32
CA THR A 33 15.26 -5.05 -3.73
C THR A 33 13.84 -5.60 -3.73
N ILE A 34 13.62 -6.65 -4.54
CA ILE A 34 12.34 -7.36 -4.59
C ILE A 34 11.99 -8.01 -3.24
N ASN A 35 12.99 -8.46 -2.48
CA ASN A 35 12.80 -9.07 -1.17
C ASN A 35 12.29 -8.04 -0.15
N GLU A 36 12.86 -6.84 -0.14
CA GLU A 36 12.40 -5.76 0.75
C GLU A 36 11.03 -5.22 0.34
N ALA A 37 10.75 -5.13 -0.96
CA ALA A 37 9.42 -4.79 -1.46
C ALA A 37 8.38 -5.85 -1.02
N GLU A 38 8.72 -7.13 -1.10
CA GLU A 38 7.85 -8.21 -0.66
C GLU A 38 7.61 -8.18 0.86
N GLU A 39 8.65 -8.01 1.67
CA GLU A 39 8.50 -7.93 3.13
C GLU A 39 7.61 -6.75 3.53
N LYS A 40 7.83 -5.59 2.93
CA LYS A 40 7.05 -4.38 3.18
C LYS A 40 5.59 -4.55 2.75
N LEU A 41 5.34 -5.21 1.62
CA LEU A 41 3.98 -5.52 1.16
C LEU A 41 3.27 -6.51 2.08
N ASN A 42 3.96 -7.54 2.58
CA ASN A 42 3.39 -8.48 3.55
C ASN A 42 3.03 -7.79 4.87
N ASN A 43 3.93 -6.95 5.40
CA ASN A 43 3.66 -6.17 6.61
C ASN A 43 2.46 -5.23 6.44
N TRP A 44 2.39 -4.55 5.29
CA TRP A 44 1.27 -3.67 4.98
C TRP A 44 -0.06 -4.43 4.93
N VAL A 45 -0.10 -5.61 4.29
CA VAL A 45 -1.29 -6.47 4.25
C VAL A 45 -1.70 -6.91 5.66
N SER A 46 -0.75 -7.32 6.50
CA SER A 46 -1.03 -7.68 7.90
C SER A 46 -1.66 -6.51 8.67
N MET A 47 -1.06 -5.32 8.64
CA MET A 47 -1.61 -4.14 9.31
C MET A 47 -3.02 -3.77 8.81
N ALA A 48 -3.24 -3.89 7.50
CA ALA A 48 -4.54 -3.60 6.88
C ALA A 48 -5.62 -4.67 7.18
N LEU A 49 -5.22 -5.90 7.54
CA LEU A 49 -6.12 -6.96 8.00
C LEU A 49 -6.41 -6.86 9.51
N GLU A 50 -5.45 -6.38 10.29
CA GLU A 50 -5.61 -6.12 11.74
C GLU A 50 -6.51 -4.90 12.02
N THR A 51 -6.71 -4.04 11.02
CA THR A 51 -7.67 -2.94 11.12
C THR A 51 -9.10 -3.47 11.01
N ALA A 52 -9.98 -3.09 11.94
CA ALA A 52 -11.40 -3.48 11.96
C ALA A 52 -12.25 -2.82 10.83
N SER A 53 -11.61 -2.30 9.79
CA SER A 53 -12.23 -1.57 8.70
C SER A 53 -12.44 -2.50 7.50
N LYS A 54 -13.68 -2.90 7.25
CA LYS A 54 -14.06 -3.75 6.10
C LYS A 54 -13.47 -3.26 4.76
N PRO A 55 -13.51 -1.96 4.43
CA PRO A 55 -12.88 -1.45 3.21
C PRO A 55 -11.36 -1.72 3.13
N LEU A 56 -10.65 -1.58 4.25
CA LEU A 56 -9.20 -1.80 4.32
C LEU A 56 -8.85 -3.27 4.18
N MET A 57 -9.62 -4.14 4.85
CA MET A 57 -9.46 -5.58 4.71
C MET A 57 -9.69 -6.03 3.27
N SER A 58 -10.72 -5.51 2.58
CA SER A 58 -10.96 -5.81 1.16
C SER A 58 -9.79 -5.34 0.28
N LEU A 59 -9.28 -4.14 0.51
CA LEU A 59 -8.11 -3.61 -0.21
C LEU A 59 -6.85 -4.45 0.04
N ALA A 60 -6.63 -4.88 1.29
CA ALA A 60 -5.53 -5.77 1.66
C ALA A 60 -5.58 -7.09 0.91
N ASN A 61 -6.78 -7.69 0.80
CA ASN A 61 -6.99 -8.91 0.02
C ASN A 61 -6.73 -8.69 -1.48
N THR A 62 -7.19 -7.58 -2.05
CA THR A 62 -6.92 -7.24 -3.46
C THR A 62 -5.43 -7.07 -3.73
N ILE A 63 -4.70 -6.35 -2.88
CA ILE A 63 -3.25 -6.15 -3.04
C ILE A 63 -2.49 -7.46 -2.84
N ASN A 64 -2.89 -8.29 -1.87
CA ASN A 64 -2.30 -9.60 -1.65
C ASN A 64 -2.51 -10.54 -2.87
N ALA A 65 -3.69 -10.48 -3.50
CA ALA A 65 -3.94 -11.22 -4.75
C ALA A 65 -3.07 -10.71 -5.91
N ALA A 66 -2.87 -9.39 -6.00
CA ALA A 66 -2.02 -8.74 -7.00
C ALA A 66 -0.51 -8.76 -6.66
N LYS A 67 -0.10 -9.36 -5.51
CA LYS A 67 1.29 -9.39 -5.04
C LYS A 67 2.27 -9.84 -6.12
N LYS A 68 1.92 -10.89 -6.87
CA LYS A 68 2.78 -11.42 -7.94
C LYS A 68 3.01 -10.40 -9.06
N GLU A 69 2.00 -9.62 -9.42
CA GLU A 69 2.09 -8.60 -10.47
C GLU A 69 2.90 -7.38 -9.99
N ILE A 70 2.70 -6.98 -8.73
CA ILE A 70 3.47 -5.90 -8.09
C ILE A 70 4.95 -6.26 -8.04
N LEU A 71 5.29 -7.50 -7.66
CA LEU A 71 6.66 -7.99 -7.63
C LEU A 71 7.22 -8.27 -9.05
N ALA A 72 6.36 -8.59 -10.04
CA ALA A 72 6.76 -8.71 -11.44
C ALA A 72 7.38 -7.42 -12.00
N TRP A 73 6.93 -6.26 -11.54
CA TRP A 73 7.53 -4.97 -11.89
C TRP A 73 9.02 -4.88 -11.53
N TYR A 74 9.41 -5.47 -10.39
CA TYR A 74 10.80 -5.52 -9.94
C TYR A 74 11.67 -6.45 -10.80
N TYR A 75 11.13 -7.58 -11.27
CA TYR A 75 11.85 -8.46 -12.21
C TYR A 75 12.16 -7.75 -13.53
N GLY A 76 11.22 -6.96 -14.05
CA GLY A 76 11.44 -6.14 -15.25
C GLY A 76 12.55 -5.11 -15.06
N ARG A 77 12.52 -4.38 -13.93
CA ARG A 77 13.52 -3.35 -13.59
C ARG A 77 14.95 -3.90 -13.43
N LEU A 78 15.10 -5.05 -12.78
CA LEU A 78 16.41 -5.72 -12.63
C LEU A 78 16.94 -6.25 -13.96
N SER A 79 16.05 -6.70 -14.85
CA SER A 79 16.41 -7.18 -16.17
C SER A 79 16.81 -6.03 -17.11
N THR A 80 16.10 -4.89 -17.05
CA THR A 80 16.46 -3.68 -17.82
C THR A 80 17.78 -3.07 -17.36
N ALA A 81 18.07 -3.09 -16.06
CA ALA A 81 19.35 -2.60 -15.52
C ALA A 81 20.58 -3.40 -16.02
N LYS A 82 20.37 -4.60 -16.58
CA LYS A 82 21.45 -5.47 -17.09
C LYS A 82 21.68 -5.34 -18.61
N VAL A 83 20.77 -4.69 -19.35
CA VAL A 83 20.81 -4.66 -20.84
C VAL A 83 21.28 -3.33 -21.43
N GLU A 84 21.70 -2.37 -20.61
CA GLU A 84 22.38 -1.14 -21.05
C GLU A 84 23.91 -1.23 -20.81
N GLY A 85 24.52 -2.34 -21.23
CA GLY A 85 25.97 -2.56 -21.22
C GLY A 85 26.51 -2.83 -22.61
#